data_AF-A0A6E8VB44-F1
#
_entry.id   AF-A0A6E8VB44-F1
#
_cell.length_a   1.000
_cell.length_b   1.000
_cell.length_c   1.000
_cell.angle_alpha   90.00
_cell.angle_beta   90.00
_cell.angle_gamma   90.00
#
_symmetry.space_group_name_H-M   'P 1'
#
loop_
_entity.id
_entity.type
_entity.pdbx_description
1 polymer ?
#
loop_
_entity_poly.entity_id
_entity_poly.type
_entity_poly.pdbx_seq_one_letter_code
_entity_poly.pdbx_strand_id
1 'polypeptide(L)'
;MKSEITVLLLLLLLLLFTLCPFALAKRSFSLLSSDPCLEKRTCGKNEEFVCCGPCVEPTCSKPEPDADCTNVCVAGCFCKKNYVRRAIGGSCIWAKKCPKRIQTTKKP
;
A
#
# COMPACT_ATOMS: atom_id res chain seq x y z
N MET A 1 10.12 -60.87 -7.15
CA MET A 1 10.27 -60.07 -8.38
C MET A 1 9.28 -58.90 -8.47
N LYS A 2 7.98 -59.09 -8.21
CA LYS A 2 7.01 -57.96 -8.18
C LYS A 2 7.24 -56.96 -7.05
N SER A 3 7.64 -57.44 -5.87
CA SER A 3 8.00 -56.60 -4.70
C SER A 3 9.17 -55.66 -4.98
N GLU A 4 10.25 -56.18 -5.58
CA GLU A 4 11.43 -55.39 -5.97
C GLU A 4 11.07 -54.29 -6.98
N ILE A 5 10.19 -54.60 -7.92
CA ILE A 5 9.70 -53.63 -8.92
C ILE A 5 8.83 -52.55 -8.26
N THR A 6 7.96 -52.93 -7.31
CA THR A 6 7.14 -51.96 -6.56
C THR A 6 8.01 -51.04 -5.71
N VAL A 7 9.04 -51.57 -5.07
CA VAL A 7 10.02 -50.77 -4.30
C VAL A 7 10.78 -49.81 -5.23
N LEU A 8 11.24 -50.29 -6.39
CA LEU A 8 11.93 -49.46 -7.37
C LEU A 8 11.02 -48.34 -7.91
N LEU A 9 9.74 -48.62 -8.16
CA LEU A 9 8.76 -47.63 -8.61
C LEU A 9 8.46 -46.57 -7.53
N LEU A 10 8.33 -47.00 -6.26
CA LEU A 10 8.11 -46.10 -5.13
C LEU A 10 9.32 -45.19 -4.89
N LEU A 11 10.54 -45.73 -4.98
CA LEU A 11 11.78 -44.94 -4.87
C LEU A 11 11.88 -43.92 -6.02
N LEU A 12 11.54 -44.30 -7.25
CA LEU A 12 11.57 -43.41 -8.41
C LEU A 12 10.51 -42.28 -8.30
N LEU A 13 9.31 -42.60 -7.80
CA LEU A 13 8.28 -41.60 -7.51
C LEU A 13 8.72 -40.62 -6.41
N LEU A 14 9.30 -41.09 -5.31
CA LEU A 14 9.82 -40.23 -4.24
C LEU A 14 10.97 -39.31 -4.71
N LEU A 15 11.83 -39.78 -5.61
CA LEU A 15 12.86 -38.96 -6.24
C LEU A 15 12.27 -37.88 -7.15
N LEU A 16 11.22 -38.20 -7.93
CA LEU A 16 10.49 -37.20 -8.74
C LEU A 16 9.78 -36.18 -7.84
N PHE A 17 9.17 -36.62 -6.73
CA PHE A 17 8.52 -35.77 -5.74
C PHE A 17 9.48 -34.97 -4.85
N THR A 18 10.78 -35.23 -4.86
CA THR A 18 11.79 -34.39 -4.17
C THR A 18 12.53 -33.48 -5.15
N LEU A 19 12.73 -33.90 -6.40
CA LEU A 19 13.31 -33.06 -7.46
C LEU A 19 12.31 -32.02 -8.03
N CYS A 20 11.01 -32.31 -8.04
CA CYS A 20 9.96 -31.38 -8.50
C CYS A 20 9.61 -30.25 -7.51
N PRO A 21 9.57 -30.43 -6.17
CA PRO A 21 9.37 -29.33 -5.25
C PRO A 21 10.60 -28.44 -5.13
N PHE A 22 11.79 -28.78 -5.62
CA PHE A 22 12.87 -27.77 -5.68
C PHE A 22 12.75 -26.80 -6.86
N ALA A 23 11.85 -27.06 -7.83
CA ALA A 23 11.48 -26.09 -8.85
C ALA A 23 10.23 -25.25 -8.47
N LEU A 24 9.43 -25.69 -7.49
CA LEU A 24 8.21 -24.97 -7.05
C LEU A 24 8.19 -24.57 -5.56
N ALA A 25 9.10 -25.10 -4.75
CA ALA A 25 9.40 -24.70 -3.36
C ALA A 25 10.82 -24.10 -3.24
N LYS A 26 11.39 -23.66 -4.37
CA LYS A 26 12.16 -22.39 -4.44
C LYS A 26 11.25 -21.20 -4.67
N ARG A 27 9.98 -21.27 -4.24
CA ARG A 27 9.39 -20.06 -3.67
C ARG A 27 10.09 -19.91 -2.32
N SER A 28 11.26 -19.29 -2.36
CA SER A 28 11.72 -18.48 -1.25
C SER A 28 10.56 -17.53 -0.95
N PHE A 29 9.61 -17.99 -0.13
CA PHE A 29 8.61 -17.17 0.53
C PHE A 29 9.33 -16.42 1.67
N SER A 30 10.53 -15.93 1.37
CA SER A 30 11.26 -14.95 2.14
C SER A 30 10.75 -13.61 1.60
N LEU A 31 9.66 -13.13 2.20
CA LEU A 31 9.67 -11.85 2.90
C LEU A 31 10.19 -10.61 2.16
N LEU A 32 10.21 -10.55 0.83
CA LEU A 32 10.13 -9.26 0.15
C LEU A 32 8.67 -8.83 0.21
N SER A 33 8.27 -8.44 1.43
CA SER A 33 7.36 -7.32 1.61
C SER A 33 7.63 -6.37 0.47
N SER A 34 6.62 -6.08 -0.35
CA SER A 34 6.68 -4.98 -1.30
C SER A 34 6.98 -3.74 -0.47
N ASP A 35 8.26 -3.44 -0.25
CA ASP A 35 8.71 -2.31 0.54
C ASP A 35 8.32 -1.11 -0.30
N PRO A 36 7.21 -0.44 0.07
CA PRO A 36 6.64 0.55 -0.82
C PRO A 36 7.57 1.75 -0.95
N CYS A 37 8.56 1.89 -0.06
CA CYS A 37 9.63 2.87 -0.15
C CYS A 37 10.60 2.66 -1.30
N LEU A 38 10.79 1.42 -1.74
CA LEU A 38 11.72 1.10 -2.83
C LEU A 38 11.05 1.23 -4.20
N GLU A 39 9.72 1.33 -4.23
CA GLU A 39 8.98 1.50 -5.46
C GLU A 39 8.90 2.99 -5.86
N LYS A 40 9.53 3.34 -6.98
CA LYS A 40 9.47 4.70 -7.53
C LYS A 40 8.10 4.95 -8.18
N ARG A 41 7.17 5.53 -7.42
CA ARG A 41 5.83 5.92 -7.90
C ARG A 41 5.83 7.36 -8.40
N THR A 42 5.14 7.63 -9.50
CA THR A 42 4.89 9.01 -9.97
C THR A 42 3.64 9.55 -9.29
N CYS A 43 3.77 10.69 -8.59
CA CYS A 43 2.64 11.36 -7.95
C CYS A 43 2.10 12.50 -8.80
N GLY A 44 0.85 12.90 -8.52
CA GLY A 44 0.19 13.99 -9.20
C GLY A 44 0.79 15.36 -8.88
N LYS A 45 0.19 16.39 -9.47
CA LYS A 45 0.60 17.77 -9.24
C LYS A 45 0.45 18.13 -7.74
N ASN A 46 1.51 18.67 -7.17
CA ASN A 46 1.60 19.06 -5.75
C ASN A 46 1.48 17.89 -4.75
N GLU A 47 1.75 16.67 -5.21
CA GLU A 47 1.85 15.49 -4.36
C GLU A 47 3.30 15.02 -4.27
N GLU A 48 3.64 14.33 -3.19
CA GLU A 48 4.91 13.63 -2.99
C GLU A 48 4.65 12.22 -2.48
N PHE A 49 5.49 11.28 -2.88
CA PHE A 49 5.39 9.91 -2.41
C PHE A 49 5.95 9.83 -0.99
N VAL A 50 5.15 9.30 -0.07
CA VAL A 50 5.54 9.07 1.32
C VAL A 50 5.35 7.60 1.63
N CYS A 51 6.40 6.98 2.15
CA CYS A 51 6.42 5.58 2.56
C CYS A 51 5.41 5.24 3.66
N CYS A 52 5.34 6.11 4.65
CA CYS A 52 4.59 5.91 5.88
C CYS A 52 3.92 7.24 6.18
N GLY A 53 2.89 7.54 5.39
CA GLY A 53 2.09 8.74 5.53
C GLY A 53 0.88 8.53 6.43
N PRO A 54 0.12 9.61 6.71
CA PRO A 54 -1.09 9.51 7.49
C PRO A 54 -2.11 8.60 6.82
N CYS A 55 -2.89 7.86 7.60
CA CYS A 55 -4.02 7.05 7.13
C CYS A 55 -5.10 7.89 6.40
N VAL A 56 -5.26 9.17 6.78
CA VAL A 56 -6.30 10.08 6.31
C VAL A 56 -5.66 11.45 6.13
N GLU A 57 -5.76 11.99 4.92
CA GLU A 57 -5.30 13.34 4.64
C GLU A 57 -6.34 14.41 4.98
N PRO A 58 -5.90 15.59 5.43
CA PRO A 58 -6.78 16.73 5.61
C PRO A 58 -7.36 17.18 4.27
N THR A 59 -8.59 17.68 4.33
CA THR A 59 -9.28 18.28 3.18
C THR A 59 -9.66 19.73 3.48
N CYS A 60 -10.00 20.51 2.45
CA CYS A 60 -10.51 21.87 2.67
C CYS A 60 -11.76 21.92 3.57
N SER A 61 -12.62 20.90 3.51
CA SER A 61 -13.83 20.83 4.33
C SER A 61 -13.56 20.29 5.73
N LYS A 62 -12.57 19.40 5.89
CA LYS A 62 -12.12 18.80 7.14
C LYS A 62 -10.59 18.93 7.30
N PRO A 63 -10.09 20.10 7.76
CA PRO A 63 -8.66 20.37 7.92
C PRO A 63 -8.02 19.51 9.02
N GLU A 64 -8.81 19.11 10.01
CA GLU A 64 -8.42 18.22 11.11
C GLU A 64 -9.30 16.97 11.03
N PRO A 65 -8.85 15.91 10.34
CA PRO A 65 -9.61 14.67 10.26
C PRO A 65 -9.58 13.93 11.61
N ASP A 66 -10.75 13.73 12.23
CA ASP A 66 -10.90 12.78 13.34
C ASP A 66 -10.71 11.35 12.82
N ALA A 67 -9.49 10.84 12.88
CA ALA A 67 -9.15 9.46 12.56
C ALA A 67 -8.17 8.95 13.61
N ASP A 68 -8.53 7.85 14.27
CA ASP A 68 -7.59 7.13 15.14
C ASP A 68 -6.75 6.20 14.26
N CYS A 69 -5.50 6.59 14.08
CA CYS A 69 -4.54 5.87 13.23
C CYS A 69 -3.31 5.44 14.01
N THR A 70 -3.53 5.11 15.28
CA THR A 70 -2.49 4.63 16.19
C THR A 70 -1.77 3.43 15.56
N ASN A 71 -0.46 3.57 15.35
CA ASN A 71 0.43 2.56 14.75
C ASN A 71 0.09 2.14 13.30
N VAL A 72 -0.70 2.94 12.57
CA VAL A 72 -1.03 2.68 11.17
C VAL A 72 -0.54 3.82 10.29
N CYS A 73 0.28 3.49 9.30
CA CYS A 73 0.62 4.40 8.21
C CYS A 73 0.43 3.72 6.87
N VAL A 74 0.18 4.51 5.83
CA VAL A 74 -0.05 4.01 4.48
C VAL A 74 0.96 4.63 3.53
N ALA A 75 1.49 3.81 2.63
CA ALA A 75 2.37 4.29 1.57
C ALA A 75 1.54 4.83 0.41
N GLY A 76 1.92 5.99 -0.13
CA GLY A 76 1.14 6.61 -1.19
C GLY A 76 1.59 8.01 -1.55
N CYS A 77 0.81 8.65 -2.42
CA CYS A 77 1.00 10.05 -2.80
C CYS A 77 0.18 10.95 -1.88
N PHE A 78 0.86 11.87 -1.20
CA PHE A 78 0.28 12.81 -0.24
C PHE A 78 0.50 14.25 -0.68
N CYS A 79 -0.34 15.18 -0.24
CA CYS A 79 -0.13 16.59 -0.52
C CYS A 79 1.20 17.10 0.08
N LYS A 80 1.98 17.79 -0.75
CA LYS A 80 3.21 18.47 -0.30
C LYS A 80 2.92 19.48 0.81
N LYS A 81 3.95 19.86 1.56
CA LYS A 81 3.88 20.95 2.54
C LYS A 81 3.17 22.20 1.97
N ASN A 82 2.23 22.74 2.75
CA ASN A 82 1.33 23.88 2.41
C ASN A 82 0.23 23.59 1.37
N TYR A 83 0.11 22.35 0.89
CA TYR A 83 -1.02 21.91 0.07
C TYR A 83 -1.98 21.05 0.91
N VAL A 84 -3.24 21.00 0.48
CA VAL A 84 -4.30 20.23 1.11
C VAL A 84 -5.22 19.66 0.03
N ARG A 85 -5.82 18.49 0.28
CA ARG A 85 -6.76 17.91 -0.69
C ARG A 85 -8.01 18.78 -0.79
N ARG A 86 -8.43 19.11 -2.01
CA ARG A 86 -9.68 19.86 -2.22
C ARG A 86 -10.88 19.13 -1.63
N ALA A 87 -10.93 17.82 -1.84
CA ALA A 87 -11.93 16.87 -1.33
C ALA A 87 -11.25 15.49 -1.20
N ILE A 88 -11.91 14.52 -0.57
CA ILE A 88 -11.39 13.14 -0.46
C ILE A 88 -11.09 12.59 -1.86
N GLY A 89 -9.87 12.09 -2.07
CA GLY A 89 -9.39 11.61 -3.38
C GLY A 89 -9.18 12.69 -4.44
N GLY A 90 -9.40 13.96 -4.11
CA GLY A 90 -9.22 15.09 -5.02
C GLY A 90 -7.79 15.62 -5.07
N SER A 91 -7.55 16.60 -5.96
CA SER A 91 -6.24 17.21 -6.15
C SER A 91 -5.77 18.03 -4.95
N CYS A 92 -4.45 18.08 -4.78
CA CYS A 92 -3.77 18.95 -3.81
C CYS A 92 -3.70 20.40 -4.31
N ILE A 93 -4.33 21.30 -3.57
CA ILE A 93 -4.33 22.75 -3.82
C ILE A 93 -3.63 23.48 -2.70
N TRP A 94 -3.13 24.68 -2.97
CA TRP A 94 -2.52 25.52 -1.93
C TRP A 94 -3.55 25.75 -0.82
N ALA A 95 -3.21 25.50 0.44
CA ALA A 95 -4.18 25.53 1.55
C ALA A 95 -4.93 26.88 1.65
N LYS A 96 -4.24 28.00 1.37
CA LYS A 96 -4.86 29.34 1.34
C LYS A 96 -5.89 29.55 0.20
N LYS A 97 -5.96 28.65 -0.78
CA LYS A 97 -6.95 28.64 -1.87
C LYS A 97 -8.16 27.74 -1.58
N CYS A 98 -8.27 27.18 -0.37
CA CYS A 98 -9.51 26.51 0.02
C CYS A 98 -10.69 27.48 -0.10
N PRO A 99 -11.86 26.99 -0.58
CA PRO A 99 -13.08 27.78 -0.56
C PRO A 99 -13.33 28.24 0.88
N LYS A 100 -13.46 29.55 1.09
CA LYS A 100 -13.94 30.03 2.38
C LYS A 100 -15.32 29.44 2.58
N ARG A 101 -15.56 28.81 3.74
CA ARG A 101 -16.95 28.55 4.13
C ARG A 101 -17.63 29.90 4.09
N ILE A 102 -18.64 30.05 3.23
CA ILE A 102 -19.55 31.18 3.33
C ILE A 102 -20.22 30.95 4.67
N GLN A 103 -19.68 31.58 5.72
CA GLN A 103 -20.43 31.77 6.94
C GLN A 103 -21.58 32.66 6.48
N THR A 104 -22.70 32.04 6.15
CA THR A 104 -23.97 32.74 6.17
C THR A 104 -24.07 33.21 7.60
N THR A 105 -23.63 34.44 7.84
CA THR A 105 -23.94 35.17 9.04
C THR A 105 -25.44 35.00 9.19
N LYS A 106 -25.83 34.24 10.22
CA LYS A 106 -27.18 34.24 10.73
C LYS A 106 -27.36 35.69 11.19
N LYS A 107 -27.81 36.55 10.28
CA LYS A 107 -28.12 37.94 10.55
C LYS A 107 -29.22 37.89 11.63
N PRO A 108 -29.03 38.54 12.78
CA PRO A 108 -30.03 38.55 13.85
C PRO A 108 -31.36 39.13 13.35
#